data_AF-A0A967LDP8-F1
#
_entry.id   AF-A0A967LDP8-F1
#
_cell.length_a   1.000
_cell.length_b   1.000
_cell.length_c   1.000
_cell.angle_alpha   90.00
_cell.angle_beta   90.00
_cell.angle_gamma   90.00
#
_symmetry.space_group_name_H-M   'P 1'
#
loop_
_entity.id
_entity.type
_entity.pdbx_description
1 polymer ?
#
loop_
_entity_poly.entity_id
_entity_poly.type
_entity_poly.pdbx_seq_one_letter_code
_entity_poly.pdbx_strand_id
1 'polypeptide(L)'
;MENRQARVTSVDALGAFRSSLVLYLGSAANAVDEVRDEVRRTRTWLQIDQRAFWEGQLKRLRKQLEQAEAELFTSRLSAMTSHSAARQMAVTRLRRKVRETEEKAKVLKKWIRNYDSLVEPLLKKLEGLQHTL
;
A
#
# COMPACT_ATOMS: atom_id res chain seq x y z
N MET A 1 40.87 41.62 28.43
CA MET A 1 40.35 40.23 28.50
C MET A 1 38.91 40.32 28.96
N GLU A 2 37.96 40.46 28.03
CA GLU A 2 36.55 40.66 28.36
C GLU A 2 35.89 39.30 28.61
N ASN A 3 35.46 39.08 29.85
CA ASN A 3 34.85 37.83 30.29
C ASN A 3 33.40 37.80 29.81
N ARG A 4 33.12 37.07 28.72
CA ARG A 4 31.77 36.80 28.22
C ARG A 4 31.06 35.85 29.18
N GLN A 5 30.60 36.37 30.31
CA GLN A 5 29.69 35.65 31.20
C GLN A 5 28.32 35.55 30.53
N ALA A 6 27.83 34.32 30.36
CA ALA A 6 26.47 34.08 29.92
C ALA A 6 25.49 34.68 30.96
N ARG A 7 24.57 35.55 30.52
CA ARG A 7 23.48 36.05 31.37
C ARG A 7 22.48 34.92 31.62
N VAL A 8 22.79 34.03 32.56
CA VAL A 8 21.87 33.01 33.04
C VAL A 8 20.90 33.66 34.03
N THR A 9 19.72 34.05 33.56
CA THR A 9 18.69 34.72 34.38
C THR A 9 17.90 33.76 35.28
N SER A 10 17.90 32.45 35.00
CA SER A 10 17.35 31.41 35.88
C SER A 10 17.90 30.03 35.50
N VAL A 11 18.55 29.36 36.46
CA VAL A 11 19.05 27.98 36.30
C VAL A 11 17.89 26.98 36.27
N ASP A 12 16.82 27.25 37.02
CA ASP A 12 15.62 26.41 37.04
C ASP A 12 14.89 26.41 35.69
N ALA A 13 14.84 27.57 35.02
CA ALA A 13 14.28 27.67 33.67
C ALA A 13 15.06 26.84 32.65
N LEU A 14 16.39 26.76 32.79
CA LEU A 14 17.23 25.88 31.96
C LEU A 14 16.97 24.40 32.26
N GLY A 15 16.78 24.03 33.53
CA GLY A 15 16.42 22.67 33.93
C GLY A 15 15.06 22.24 33.40
N ALA A 16 14.06 23.11 33.48
CA ALA A 16 12.72 22.88 32.93
C ALA A 16 12.75 22.78 31.39
N PHE A 17 13.46 23.70 30.72
CA PHE A 17 13.63 23.66 29.27
C PHE A 17 14.29 22.35 28.81
N ARG A 18 15.40 21.94 29.46
CA ARG A 18 16.08 20.68 29.16
C ARG A 18 15.14 19.49 29.30
N SER A 19 14.35 19.45 30.37
CA SER A 19 13.42 18.35 30.64
C SER A 19 12.34 18.26 29.56
N SER A 20 11.73 19.40 29.20
CA SER A 20 10.74 19.46 28.12
C SER A 20 11.36 19.11 26.76
N LEU A 21 12.60 19.52 26.50
CA LEU A 21 13.30 19.19 25.27
C LEU A 21 13.58 17.69 25.15
N VAL A 22 14.03 17.03 26.22
CA VAL A 22 14.26 15.58 26.23
C VAL A 22 12.96 14.81 25.96
N LEU A 23 11.85 15.22 26.58
CA LEU A 23 10.54 14.61 26.33
C LEU A 23 10.10 14.79 24.88
N TYR A 24 10.25 16.00 24.35
CA TYR A 24 9.92 16.30 22.95
C TYR A 24 10.75 15.46 21.98
N LEU A 25 12.07 15.37 22.17
CA LEU A 25 12.96 14.58 21.31
C LEU A 25 12.57 13.11 21.33
N GLY A 26 12.27 12.55 22.51
CA GLY A 26 11.79 11.17 22.63
C GLY A 26 10.47 10.94 21.89
N SER A 27 9.48 11.84 22.04
CA SER A 27 8.22 11.74 21.31
C SER A 27 8.39 11.89 19.79
N ALA A 28 9.26 12.80 19.35
CA ALA A 28 9.53 13.02 17.94
C ALA A 28 10.24 11.82 17.30
N ALA A 29 11.23 11.24 17.98
CA ALA A 29 11.92 10.04 17.52
C ALA A 29 10.95 8.85 17.37
N ASN A 30 10.10 8.61 18.37
CA ASN A 30 9.09 7.55 18.30
C ASN A 30 8.13 7.73 17.11
N ALA A 31 7.64 8.96 16.89
CA ALA A 31 6.75 9.24 15.77
C ALA A 31 7.42 9.00 14.40
N VAL A 32 8.72 9.34 14.28
CA VAL A 32 9.50 9.08 13.07
C VAL A 32 9.66 7.58 12.82
N ASP A 33 9.96 6.80 13.86
CA ASP A 33 10.10 5.34 13.77
C ASP A 33 8.77 4.66 13.39
N GLU A 34 7.65 5.10 13.97
CA GLU A 34 6.31 4.58 13.64
C GLU A 34 5.97 4.80 12.15
N VAL A 35 6.25 5.99 11.62
CA VAL A 35 6.03 6.30 10.19
C VAL A 35 6.90 5.42 9.31
N ARG A 36 8.17 5.21 9.69
CA ARG A 36 9.10 4.34 8.95
C ARG A 36 8.61 2.91 8.90
N ASP A 37 8.10 2.39 10.01
CA ASP A 37 7.57 1.03 10.09
C ASP A 37 6.26 0.88 9.30
N GLU A 38 5.37 1.86 9.33
CA GLU A 38 4.16 1.86 8.50
C GLU A 38 4.49 1.85 7.01
N VAL A 39 5.48 2.65 6.59
CA VAL A 39 5.98 2.66 5.22
C VAL A 39 6.51 1.28 4.81
N ARG A 40 7.34 0.65 5.65
CA ARG A 40 7.85 -0.70 5.39
C ARG A 40 6.73 -1.74 5.31
N ARG A 41 5.77 -1.68 6.24
CA ARG A 41 4.60 -2.58 6.24
C ARG A 41 3.75 -2.40 4.99
N THR A 42 3.49 -1.16 4.59
CA THR A 42 2.74 -0.84 3.36
C THR A 42 3.46 -1.37 2.11
N ARG A 43 4.78 -1.24 2.05
CA ARG A 43 5.59 -1.80 0.96
C ARG A 43 5.43 -3.31 0.85
N THR A 44 5.59 -4.03 1.96
CA THR A 44 5.43 -5.48 2.02
C THR A 44 4.01 -5.88 1.60
N TRP A 45 3.00 -5.19 2.13
CA TRP A 45 1.59 -5.43 1.79
C TRP A 45 1.30 -5.25 0.29
N LEU A 46 1.88 -4.23 -0.35
CA LEU A 46 1.74 -4.04 -1.80
C LEU A 46 2.44 -5.14 -2.60
N GLN A 47 3.69 -5.48 -2.24
CA GLN A 47 4.55 -6.37 -3.01
C GLN A 47 4.19 -7.85 -2.87
N ILE A 48 3.73 -8.25 -1.68
CA ILE A 48 3.46 -9.65 -1.32
C ILE A 48 1.96 -9.88 -1.30
N ASP A 49 1.25 -9.28 -0.33
CA ASP A 49 -0.16 -9.60 -0.06
C ASP A 49 -1.09 -9.21 -1.21
N GLN A 50 -1.06 -7.94 -1.62
CA GLN A 50 -1.91 -7.45 -2.71
C GLN A 50 -1.59 -8.13 -4.01
N ARG A 51 -0.29 -8.28 -4.33
CA ARG A 51 0.12 -8.95 -5.57
C ARG A 51 -0.42 -10.38 -5.62
N ALA A 52 -0.19 -11.18 -4.58
CA ALA A 52 -0.66 -12.55 -4.51
C ALA A 52 -2.20 -12.63 -4.57
N PHE A 53 -2.89 -11.73 -3.86
CA PHE A 53 -4.35 -11.66 -3.88
C PHE A 53 -4.89 -11.43 -5.29
N TRP A 54 -4.43 -10.39 -5.99
CA TRP A 54 -4.94 -10.06 -7.32
C TRP A 54 -4.55 -11.08 -8.39
N GLU A 55 -3.34 -11.64 -8.32
CA GLU A 55 -2.93 -12.75 -9.20
C GLU A 55 -3.82 -13.99 -8.98
N GLY A 56 -4.11 -14.34 -7.72
CA GLY A 56 -5.00 -15.43 -7.38
C GLY A 56 -6.46 -15.19 -7.83
N GLN A 57 -6.98 -13.98 -7.60
CA GLN A 57 -8.32 -13.59 -8.06
C GLN A 57 -8.45 -13.70 -9.58
N LEU A 58 -7.46 -13.19 -10.32
CA LEU A 58 -7.46 -13.21 -11.77
C LEU A 58 -7.40 -14.66 -12.31
N LYS A 59 -6.54 -15.50 -11.73
CA LYS A 59 -6.46 -16.92 -12.08
C LYS A 59 -7.82 -17.62 -11.88
N ARG A 60 -8.47 -17.38 -10.74
CA ARG A 60 -9.79 -17.95 -10.43
C ARG A 60 -10.86 -17.49 -11.42
N LEU A 61 -10.94 -16.19 -11.68
CA LEU A 61 -11.94 -15.62 -12.60
C LEU A 61 -11.74 -16.11 -14.03
N ARG A 62 -10.50 -16.25 -14.50
CA ARG A 62 -10.19 -16.80 -15.82
C ARG A 62 -10.65 -18.25 -15.95
N LYS A 63 -10.38 -19.10 -14.94
CA LYS A 63 -10.87 -20.48 -14.91
C LYS A 63 -12.40 -20.55 -14.93
N GLN A 64 -13.08 -19.67 -14.17
CA GLN A 64 -14.54 -19.60 -14.19
C GLN A 64 -15.09 -19.16 -15.54
N LEU A 65 -14.41 -18.21 -16.20
CA LEU A 65 -14.78 -17.75 -17.53
C LEU A 65 -14.64 -18.87 -18.57
N GLU A 66 -13.51 -19.57 -18.57
CA GLU A 66 -13.26 -20.71 -19.45
C GLU A 66 -14.33 -21.79 -19.31
N GLN A 67 -14.66 -22.16 -18.06
CA GLN A 67 -15.73 -23.12 -17.77
C GLN A 67 -17.08 -22.65 -18.29
N ALA A 68 -17.46 -21.39 -18.05
CA ALA A 68 -18.73 -20.84 -18.51
C ALA A 68 -18.81 -20.74 -20.05
N GLU A 69 -17.69 -20.47 -20.72
CA GLU A 69 -17.61 -20.45 -22.17
C GLU A 69 -17.78 -21.86 -22.77
N ALA A 70 -17.15 -22.87 -22.15
CA ALA A 70 -17.32 -24.27 -22.53
C ALA A 70 -18.78 -24.74 -22.36
N GLU A 71 -19.40 -24.44 -21.22
CA GLU A 71 -20.80 -24.79 -20.95
C GLU A 71 -21.77 -24.13 -21.94
N LEU A 72 -21.53 -22.86 -22.29
CA LEU A 72 -22.31 -22.15 -23.29
C LEU A 72 -22.14 -22.78 -24.67
N PHE A 73 -20.93 -23.19 -25.04
CA PHE A 73 -20.64 -23.86 -26.31
C PHE A 73 -21.37 -25.21 -26.41
N THR A 74 -21.25 -26.07 -25.39
CA THR A 74 -21.96 -27.36 -25.33
C THR A 74 -23.48 -27.17 -25.38
N SER A 75 -24.00 -26.18 -24.65
CA SER A 75 -25.45 -25.87 -24.65
C SER A 75 -25.95 -25.49 -26.04
N ARG A 76 -25.17 -24.72 -26.80
CA ARG A 76 -25.50 -24.34 -28.19
C ARG A 76 -25.52 -25.53 -29.13
N LEU A 77 -24.58 -26.47 -28.98
CA LEU A 77 -24.52 -27.70 -29.79
C LEU A 77 -25.71 -28.63 -29.52
N SER A 78 -26.14 -28.76 -28.25
CA SER A 78 -27.21 -29.67 -27.83
C SER A 78 -28.65 -29.20 -28.14
N ALA A 79 -28.82 -28.09 -28.88
CA ALA A 79 -30.12 -27.46 -29.15
C ALA A 79 -30.96 -27.11 -27.88
N MET A 80 -30.34 -27.06 -26.70
CA MET A 80 -30.96 -26.61 -25.45
C MET A 80 -31.05 -25.07 -25.41
N THR A 81 -31.85 -24.51 -26.32
CA THR A 81 -31.98 -23.07 -26.56
C THR A 81 -32.51 -22.29 -25.35
N SER A 82 -33.36 -22.89 -24.51
CA SER A 82 -34.00 -22.23 -23.35
C SER A 82 -33.02 -21.74 -22.28
N HIS A 83 -31.87 -22.39 -22.10
CA HIS A 83 -30.85 -22.00 -21.11
C HIS A 83 -29.69 -21.17 -21.69
N SER A 84 -29.69 -20.91 -23.00
CA SER A 84 -28.59 -20.24 -23.70
C SER A 84 -28.44 -18.77 -23.31
N ALA A 85 -29.55 -18.06 -23.08
CA ALA A 85 -29.54 -16.63 -22.72
C ALA A 85 -28.92 -16.38 -21.33
N ALA A 86 -29.31 -17.17 -20.32
CA ALA A 86 -28.77 -17.06 -18.96
C ALA A 86 -27.26 -17.36 -18.92
N ARG A 87 -26.81 -18.39 -19.66
CA ARG A 87 -25.39 -18.74 -19.79
C ARG A 87 -24.60 -17.67 -20.54
N GLN A 88 -25.16 -17.11 -21.61
CA GLN A 88 -24.55 -15.99 -22.32
C GLN A 88 -24.38 -14.76 -21.41
N MET A 89 -25.38 -14.43 -20.59
CA MET A 89 -25.25 -13.36 -19.60
C MET A 89 -24.18 -13.66 -18.54
N ALA A 90 -24.06 -14.92 -18.09
CA ALA A 90 -23.03 -15.33 -17.15
C ALA A 90 -21.62 -15.12 -17.71
N VAL A 91 -21.37 -15.55 -18.95
CA VAL A 91 -20.11 -15.30 -19.66
C VAL A 91 -19.84 -13.79 -19.78
N THR A 92 -20.82 -12.99 -20.19
CA THR A 92 -20.66 -11.53 -20.30
C THR A 92 -20.29 -10.89 -18.96
N ARG A 93 -20.92 -11.30 -17.86
CA ARG A 93 -20.60 -10.83 -16.50
C ARG A 93 -19.18 -11.24 -16.08
N LEU A 94 -18.78 -12.48 -16.33
CA LEU A 94 -17.43 -12.96 -15.98
C LEU A 94 -16.35 -12.24 -16.79
N ARG A 95 -16.56 -12.03 -18.09
CA ARG A 95 -15.66 -11.22 -18.93
C ARG A 95 -15.47 -9.81 -18.39
N ARG A 96 -16.56 -9.16 -17.95
CA ARG A 96 -16.50 -7.83 -17.32
C ARG A 96 -15.67 -7.87 -16.03
N LYS A 97 -15.92 -8.83 -15.13
CA LYS A 97 -15.18 -8.99 -13.87
C LYS A 97 -13.69 -9.26 -14.11
N VAL A 98 -13.34 -10.07 -15.09
CA VAL A 98 -11.94 -10.32 -15.48
C VAL A 98 -11.28 -9.00 -15.87
N ARG A 99 -11.89 -8.22 -16.78
CA ARG A 99 -11.35 -6.92 -17.20
C ARG A 99 -11.17 -5.94 -16.03
N GLU A 100 -12.19 -5.79 -15.19
CA GLU A 100 -12.11 -4.91 -14.01
C GLU A 100 -10.98 -5.31 -13.06
N THR A 101 -10.77 -6.62 -12.89
CA THR A 101 -9.70 -7.17 -12.05
C THR A 101 -8.32 -6.95 -12.68
N GLU A 102 -8.21 -7.11 -14.01
CA GLU A 102 -6.97 -6.82 -14.75
C GLU A 102 -6.57 -5.36 -14.64
N GLU A 103 -7.52 -4.43 -14.74
CA GLU A 103 -7.25 -3.01 -14.56
C GLU A 103 -6.76 -2.69 -13.13
N LYS A 104 -7.39 -3.28 -12.11
CA LYS A 104 -6.90 -3.15 -10.72
C LYS A 104 -5.48 -3.70 -10.55
N ALA A 105 -5.17 -4.85 -11.16
CA ALA A 105 -3.84 -5.43 -11.14
C ALA A 105 -2.81 -4.53 -11.87
N LYS A 106 -3.18 -3.88 -12.97
CA LYS A 106 -2.31 -2.89 -13.66
C LYS A 106 -2.03 -1.69 -12.77
N VAL A 107 -3.06 -1.15 -12.11
CA VAL A 107 -2.91 -0.05 -11.15
C VAL A 107 -1.97 -0.45 -10.02
N LEU A 108 -2.16 -1.63 -9.42
CA LEU A 108 -1.27 -2.15 -8.38
C LEU A 108 0.19 -2.24 -8.86
N LYS A 109 0.44 -2.77 -10.06
CA LYS A 109 1.80 -2.81 -10.63
C LYS A 109 2.41 -1.42 -10.76
N LYS A 110 1.63 -0.42 -11.16
CA LYS A 110 2.07 0.98 -11.20
C LYS A 110 2.42 1.50 -9.82
N TRP A 111 1.60 1.21 -8.81
CA TRP A 111 1.90 1.56 -7.41
C TRP A 111 3.21 0.91 -6.94
N ILE A 112 3.36 -0.42 -7.10
CA ILE A 112 4.59 -1.14 -6.70
C ILE A 112 5.83 -0.53 -7.35
N ARG A 113 5.78 -0.27 -8.66
CA ARG A 113 6.91 0.31 -9.41
C ARG A 113 7.27 1.71 -8.92
N ASN A 114 6.26 2.52 -8.64
CA ASN A 114 6.46 3.92 -8.28
C ASN A 114 6.70 4.11 -6.77
N TYR A 115 6.33 3.13 -5.94
CA TYR A 115 6.38 3.21 -4.49
C TYR A 115 7.79 3.58 -4.02
N ASP A 116 8.79 2.78 -4.41
CA ASP A 116 10.18 3.02 -4.02
C ASP A 116 10.67 4.39 -4.50
N SER A 117 10.38 4.80 -5.74
CA SER A 117 10.81 6.10 -6.25
C SER A 117 10.20 7.30 -5.52
N LEU A 118 8.97 7.17 -5.00
CA LEU A 118 8.27 8.25 -4.31
C LEU A 118 8.61 8.29 -2.82
N VAL A 119 8.82 7.11 -2.23
CA VAL A 119 8.96 6.94 -0.78
C VAL A 119 10.42 7.01 -0.34
N GLU A 120 11.35 6.47 -1.12
CA GLU A 120 12.78 6.45 -0.78
C GLU A 120 13.35 7.86 -0.48
N PRO A 121 13.06 8.92 -1.27
CA PRO A 121 13.57 10.26 -0.95
C PRO A 121 12.99 10.83 0.35
N LEU A 122 11.75 10.46 0.69
CA LEU A 122 11.09 10.92 1.91
C LEU A 122 11.66 10.19 3.13
N LEU A 123 11.90 8.88 3.02
CA LEU A 123 12.55 8.09 4.06
C LEU A 123 13.95 8.62 4.36
N LYS A 124 14.76 8.94 3.35
CA LYS A 124 16.09 9.53 3.56
C LYS A 124 16.05 10.85 4.32
N LYS A 125 15.05 11.70 4.05
CA LYS A 125 14.85 12.94 4.80
C LYS A 125 14.48 12.67 6.26
N LEU A 126 13.61 11.69 6.50
CA LEU A 126 13.22 11.23 7.84
C LEU A 126 14.41 10.66 8.62
N GLU A 127 15.26 9.84 7.99
CA GLU A 127 16.49 9.31 8.60
C GLU A 127 17.46 10.44 8.97
N GLY A 128 17.57 11.46 8.11
CA GLY A 128 18.34 12.67 8.43
C GLY A 128 17.81 13.41 9.67
N LEU A 129 16.49 13.50 9.83
CA LEU A 129 15.87 14.12 11.02
C LEU A 129 16.14 13.28 12.27
N GLN A 130 16.06 11.95 12.19
CA GLN A 130 16.36 11.05 13.31
C GLN A 130 17.79 11.21 13.82
N HIS A 131 18.77 11.46 12.95
CA HIS A 131 20.15 11.73 13.37
C HIS A 131 20.35 13.09 14.07
N THR A 132 19.40 14.00 13.91
CA THR A 132 19.45 15.34 14.53
C THR A 132 18.61 15.45 15.81
N LEU A 133 17.78 14.45 16.11
CA LEU A 133 16.97 14.33 17.32
C LEU A 133 17.74 13.56 18.40
#